data_AF-R7LKS5-F1
#
_entry.id   AF-R7LKS5-F1
#
_cell.length_a   1.000
_cell.length_b   1.000
_cell.length_c   1.000
_cell.angle_alpha   90.00
_cell.angle_beta   90.00
_cell.angle_gamma   90.00
#
_symmetry.space_group_name_H-M   'P 1'
#
loop_
_entity.id
_entity.type
_entity.pdbx_description
1 polymer ?
#
loop_
_entity_poly.entity_id
_entity_poly.type
_entity_poly.pdbx_seq_one_letter_code
_entity_poly.pdbx_strand_id
1 'polypeptide(L)'
;MKKEQQTKAKELVAFVEKARKEVAATTDSKKKQALEEKYNKELNAKKDAMDKNYTAKLTAIDTAISAKVAEQAKAGNYDVVLAKGVVLYGGTDITEAVKKAVK
;
A
#
# COMPACT_ATOMS: atom_id res chain seq x y z
N MET A 1 4.41 1.21 -7.77
CA MET A 1 4.05 1.54 -6.37
C MET A 1 4.73 2.79 -5.85
N LYS A 2 6.08 2.85 -5.77
CA LYS A 2 6.80 4.06 -5.28
C LYS A 2 6.40 5.36 -5.97
N LYS A 3 6.33 5.38 -7.32
CA LYS A 3 5.97 6.57 -8.10
C LYS A 3 4.55 7.07 -7.79
N GLU A 4 3.60 6.15 -7.63
CA GLU A 4 2.20 6.49 -7.29
C GLU A 4 2.07 7.02 -5.85
N GLN A 5 2.79 6.43 -4.89
CA GLN A 5 2.88 6.97 -3.52
C GLN A 5 3.46 8.39 -3.53
N GLN A 6 4.49 8.63 -4.35
CA GLN A 6 5.11 9.94 -4.47
C GLN A 6 4.15 10.98 -5.05
N THR A 7 3.35 10.62 -6.05
CA THR A 7 2.28 11.48 -6.59
C THR A 7 1.22 11.78 -5.53
N LYS A 8 0.70 10.74 -4.85
CA LYS A 8 -0.31 10.91 -3.79
C LYS A 8 0.20 11.76 -2.62
N ALA A 9 1.47 11.62 -2.25
CA ALA A 9 2.09 12.45 -1.23
C ALA A 9 2.15 13.93 -1.65
N LYS A 10 2.53 14.22 -2.91
CA LYS A 10 2.52 15.60 -3.45
C LYS A 10 1.11 16.19 -3.48
N GLU A 11 0.11 15.40 -3.86
CA GLU A 11 -1.29 15.83 -3.83
C GLU A 11 -1.77 16.13 -2.39
N LEU A 12 -1.32 15.35 -1.41
CA LEU A 12 -1.65 15.58 -0.01
C LEU A 12 -1.01 16.87 0.52
N VAL A 13 0.24 17.15 0.15
CA VAL A 13 0.93 18.41 0.49
C VAL A 13 0.21 19.60 -0.14
N ALA A 14 -0.10 19.54 -1.44
CA ALA A 14 -0.84 20.59 -2.14
C ALA A 14 -2.23 20.83 -1.53
N PHE A 15 -2.91 19.76 -1.11
CA PHE A 15 -4.19 19.84 -0.41
C PHE A 15 -4.05 20.56 0.94
N VAL A 16 -3.05 20.23 1.75
CA VAL A 16 -2.79 20.89 3.04
C VAL A 16 -2.44 22.36 2.86
N GLU A 17 -1.62 22.69 1.86
CA GLU A 17 -1.27 24.09 1.56
C GLU A 17 -2.49 24.90 1.14
N LYS A 18 -3.35 24.34 0.27
CA LYS A 18 -4.60 24.96 -0.14
C LYS A 18 -5.53 25.17 1.07
N ALA A 19 -5.70 24.14 1.89
CA ALA A 19 -6.52 24.20 3.11
C ALA A 19 -6.02 25.28 4.07
N ARG A 20 -4.71 25.38 4.30
CA ARG A 20 -4.10 26.42 5.14
C ARG A 20 -4.37 27.82 4.60
N LYS A 21 -4.26 28.02 3.28
CA LYS A 21 -4.54 29.32 2.64
C LYS A 21 -6.00 29.72 2.79
N GLU A 22 -6.95 28.80 2.57
CA GLU A 22 -8.39 29.09 2.70
C GLU A 22 -8.80 29.35 4.16
N VAL A 23 -8.23 28.60 5.11
CA VAL A 23 -8.41 28.83 6.56
C VAL A 23 -7.83 30.18 6.98
N ALA A 24 -6.65 30.56 6.47
CA ALA A 24 -6.00 31.84 6.79
C ALA A 24 -6.72 33.05 6.17
N ALA A 25 -7.32 32.88 4.99
CA ALA A 25 -8.13 33.92 4.34
C ALA A 25 -9.49 34.13 5.01
N THR A 26 -9.93 33.21 5.85
CA THR A 26 -11.21 33.29 6.56
C THR A 26 -11.04 34.02 7.89
N THR A 27 -11.61 35.23 8.00
CA THR A 27 -11.59 36.07 9.21
C THR A 27 -12.67 35.71 10.22
N ASP A 28 -13.75 35.06 9.79
CA ASP A 28 -14.86 34.63 10.65
C ASP A 28 -14.48 33.37 11.43
N SER A 29 -14.40 33.49 12.76
CA SER A 29 -13.94 32.42 13.66
C SER A 29 -14.76 31.14 13.58
N LYS A 30 -16.09 31.23 13.42
CA LYS A 30 -16.96 30.05 13.30
C LYS A 30 -16.77 29.34 11.96
N LYS A 31 -16.66 30.11 10.87
CA LYS A 31 -16.38 29.55 9.54
C LYS A 31 -14.99 28.93 9.49
N LYS A 32 -14.01 29.55 10.15
CA LYS A 32 -12.64 29.04 10.24
C LYS A 32 -12.59 27.67 10.91
N GLN A 33 -13.25 27.50 12.06
CA GLN A 33 -13.35 26.20 12.74
C GLN A 33 -14.04 25.15 11.87
N ALA A 34 -15.13 25.51 11.18
CA ALA A 34 -15.83 24.59 10.28
C ALA A 34 -14.95 24.17 9.08
N LEU A 35 -14.15 25.08 8.51
CA LEU A 35 -13.20 24.77 7.45
C LEU A 35 -12.06 23.87 7.94
N GLU A 36 -11.51 24.13 9.13
CA GLU A 36 -10.47 23.29 9.73
C GLU A 36 -10.98 21.86 9.98
N GLU A 37 -12.18 21.69 10.54
CA GLU A 37 -12.80 20.38 10.72
C GLU A 37 -13.06 19.67 9.38
N LYS A 38 -13.57 20.39 8.39
CA LYS A 38 -13.81 19.84 7.05
C LYS A 38 -12.52 19.32 6.43
N TYR A 39 -11.46 20.13 6.42
CA TYR A 39 -10.18 19.72 5.85
C TYR A 39 -9.51 18.61 6.62
N ASN A 40 -9.62 18.57 7.95
CA ASN A 40 -9.12 17.45 8.74
C ASN A 40 -9.85 16.15 8.40
N LYS A 41 -11.18 16.18 8.25
CA LYS A 41 -11.96 15.01 7.81
C LYS A 41 -11.55 14.55 6.41
N GLU A 42 -11.43 15.47 5.46
CA GLU A 42 -11.00 15.15 4.09
C GLU A 42 -9.56 14.63 4.03
N LEU A 43 -8.67 15.16 4.88
CA LEU A 43 -7.28 14.72 4.97
C LEU A 43 -7.19 13.30 5.53
N ASN A 44 -7.94 12.99 6.60
CA ASN A 44 -7.98 11.65 7.16
C ASN A 44 -8.59 10.66 6.16
N ALA A 45 -9.69 11.02 5.48
CA ALA A 45 -10.28 10.19 4.44
C ALA A 45 -9.30 9.91 3.28
N LYS A 46 -8.51 10.91 2.84
CA LYS A 46 -7.47 10.73 1.83
C LYS A 46 -6.35 9.81 2.29
N LYS A 47 -5.91 9.91 3.55
CA LYS A 47 -4.91 9.01 4.15
C LYS A 47 -5.44 7.57 4.21
N ASP A 48 -6.64 7.38 4.76
CA ASP A 48 -7.26 6.06 4.88
C ASP A 48 -7.45 5.39 3.50
N ALA A 49 -7.88 6.17 2.50
CA ALA A 49 -8.01 5.67 1.13
C ALA A 49 -6.66 5.29 0.51
N MET A 50 -5.60 6.06 0.79
CA MET A 50 -4.24 5.75 0.35
C MET A 50 -3.74 4.44 0.97
N ASP A 51 -3.92 4.27 2.29
CA ASP A 51 -3.49 3.07 3.02
C ASP A 51 -4.28 1.84 2.56
N LYS A 52 -5.61 1.94 2.42
CA LYS A 52 -6.44 0.86 1.88
C LYS A 52 -6.01 0.43 0.47
N ASN A 53 -5.74 1.39 -0.42
CA ASN A 53 -5.29 1.11 -1.78
C ASN A 53 -3.92 0.44 -1.78
N TYR A 54 -2.99 0.92 -0.94
CA TYR A 54 -1.68 0.31 -0.79
C TYR A 54 -1.76 -1.12 -0.27
N THR A 55 -2.52 -1.36 0.80
CA THR A 55 -2.75 -2.71 1.35
C THR A 55 -3.40 -3.62 0.32
N ALA A 56 -4.45 -3.18 -0.37
CA ALA A 56 -5.11 -3.99 -1.41
C ALA A 56 -4.14 -4.41 -2.52
N LYS A 57 -3.24 -3.51 -2.93
CA LYS A 57 -2.20 -3.81 -3.92
C LYS A 57 -1.16 -4.79 -3.40
N LEU A 58 -0.76 -4.68 -2.13
CA LEU A 58 0.14 -5.65 -1.51
C LEU A 58 -0.52 -7.03 -1.42
N THR A 59 -1.78 -7.11 -0.99
CA THR A 59 -2.55 -8.36 -0.94
C THR A 59 -2.69 -8.99 -2.33
N ALA A 60 -2.92 -8.19 -3.37
CA ALA A 60 -2.99 -8.69 -4.74
C ALA A 60 -1.64 -9.27 -5.21
N ILE A 61 -0.52 -8.62 -4.90
CA ILE A 61 0.82 -9.16 -5.18
C ILE A 61 1.03 -10.48 -4.43
N ASP A 62 0.71 -10.50 -3.14
CA ASP A 62 0.90 -11.68 -2.29
C ASP A 62 0.07 -12.87 -2.78
N THR A 63 -1.16 -12.62 -3.21
CA THR A 63 -2.04 -13.63 -3.81
C THR A 63 -1.47 -14.16 -5.12
N ALA A 64 -0.97 -13.28 -5.99
CA ALA A 64 -0.35 -13.67 -7.26
C ALA A 64 0.93 -14.51 -7.04
N ILE A 65 1.77 -14.11 -6.09
CA ILE A 65 2.98 -14.87 -5.70
C ILE A 65 2.57 -16.23 -5.16
N SER A 66 1.61 -16.29 -4.22
CA SER A 66 1.14 -17.54 -3.61
C SER A 66 0.62 -18.53 -4.66
N ALA A 67 -0.11 -18.03 -5.67
CA ALA A 67 -0.56 -18.85 -6.80
C ALA A 67 0.63 -19.42 -7.58
N LYS A 68 1.67 -18.61 -7.86
CA LYS A 68 2.88 -19.08 -8.56
C LYS A 68 3.73 -20.03 -7.72
N VAL A 69 3.79 -19.84 -6.40
CA VAL A 69 4.40 -20.80 -5.49
C VAL A 69 3.69 -22.15 -5.58
N ALA A 70 2.35 -22.16 -5.56
CA ALA A 70 1.57 -23.39 -5.65
C ALA A 70 1.75 -24.12 -7.01
N GLU A 71 1.81 -23.37 -8.12
CA GLU A 71 2.12 -23.95 -9.45
C GLU A 71 3.51 -24.59 -9.48
N GLN A 72 4.54 -23.90 -8.98
CA GLN A 72 5.91 -24.41 -8.94
C GLN A 72 6.05 -25.60 -7.97
N ALA A 73 5.35 -25.56 -6.84
CA ALA A 73 5.30 -26.64 -5.88
C ALA A 73 4.80 -27.93 -6.52
N LYS A 74 3.66 -27.84 -7.24
CA LYS A 74 3.07 -28.97 -7.97
C LYS A 74 3.97 -29.48 -9.08
N ALA A 75 4.56 -28.59 -9.87
CA ALA A 75 5.47 -28.97 -10.96
C ALA A 75 6.73 -29.69 -10.47
N GLY A 76 7.21 -29.34 -9.28
CA GLY A 76 8.34 -29.99 -8.62
C GLY A 76 7.97 -31.18 -7.73
N ASN A 77 6.69 -31.59 -7.68
CA ASN A 77 6.18 -32.64 -6.80
C ASN A 77 6.50 -32.42 -5.31
N TYR A 78 6.42 -31.17 -4.85
CA TYR A 78 6.59 -30.83 -3.44
C TYR A 78 5.26 -30.90 -2.70
N ASP A 79 5.20 -31.71 -1.64
CA ASP A 79 4.00 -31.82 -0.78
C ASP A 79 3.85 -30.66 0.20
N VAL A 80 4.97 -30.02 0.58
CA VAL A 80 5.01 -28.93 1.56
C VAL A 80 5.99 -27.85 1.10
N VAL A 81 5.57 -26.59 1.21
CA VAL A 81 6.43 -25.42 1.02
C VAL A 81 6.46 -24.62 2.32
N LEU A 82 7.67 -24.29 2.79
CA LEU A 82 7.89 -23.52 4.01
C LEU A 82 8.54 -22.19 3.67
N ALA A 83 8.17 -21.14 4.40
CA ALA A 83 8.85 -19.86 4.29
C ALA A 83 10.32 -19.98 4.74
N LYS A 84 11.25 -19.35 4.03
CA LYS A 84 12.69 -19.47 4.33
C LYS A 84 13.03 -19.05 5.77
N GLY A 85 12.30 -18.09 6.34
CA GLY A 85 12.52 -17.60 7.71
C GLY A 85 12.31 -18.63 8.82
N VAL A 86 11.64 -19.77 8.54
CA VAL A 86 11.44 -20.86 9.51
C VAL A 86 12.34 -22.06 9.27
N VAL A 87 13.21 -22.03 8.25
CA VAL A 87 14.09 -23.15 7.87
C VAL A 87 15.55 -22.74 8.02
N LEU A 88 16.25 -23.35 8.97
CA LEU A 88 17.67 -23.08 9.24
C LEU A 88 18.58 -23.77 8.21
N TYR A 89 18.36 -25.05 7.92
CA TYR A 89 19.15 -25.84 6.97
C TYR A 89 18.28 -26.83 6.21
N GLY A 90 18.70 -27.19 4.99
CA GLY A 90 18.01 -28.15 4.12
C GLY A 90 16.86 -27.56 3.29
N GLY A 91 16.19 -28.45 2.57
CA GLY A 91 15.11 -28.13 1.63
C GLY A 91 15.63 -27.65 0.26
N THR A 92 14.75 -27.69 -0.75
CA THR A 92 15.02 -27.12 -2.06
C THR A 92 14.47 -25.71 -2.13
N ASP A 93 15.32 -24.72 -2.41
CA ASP A 93 14.92 -23.33 -2.56
C ASP A 93 14.30 -23.11 -3.96
N ILE A 94 13.00 -22.83 -4.01
CA ILE A 94 12.26 -22.57 -5.25
C ILE A 94 12.09 -21.06 -5.54
N THR A 95 12.72 -20.17 -4.76
CA THR A 95 12.53 -18.72 -4.84
C THR A 95 12.82 -18.18 -6.24
N GLU A 96 13.92 -18.61 -6.87
CA GLU A 96 14.30 -18.14 -8.21
C GLU A 96 13.33 -18.63 -9.30
N ALA A 97 12.78 -19.84 -9.15
CA ALA A 97 11.78 -20.38 -10.08
C ALA A 97 10.46 -19.58 -9.98
N VAL A 98 10.02 -19.29 -8.77
CA VAL A 98 8.82 -18.47 -8.52
C VAL A 98 9.02 -17.04 -9.02
N LYS A 99 10.17 -16.40 -8.75
CA LYS A 99 10.47 -15.05 -9.25
C LYS A 99 10.35 -14.96 -10.78
N LYS A 100 10.84 -15.98 -11.51
CA LYS A 100 10.72 -16.04 -12.97
C LYS A 100 9.26 -16.19 -13.44
N ALA A 101 8.41 -16.81 -12.63
CA ALA A 101 7.00 -17.07 -12.95
C ALA A 101 6.05 -15.90 -12.64
N VAL A 102 6.45 -14.94 -11.80
CA VAL A 102 5.63 -13.80 -11.33
C VAL A 102 5.70 -12.57 -12.26
N LYS A 103 6.13 -12.73 -13.52
CA LYS A 103 6.29 -11.63 -14.50
C LYS A 103 5.15 -10.61 -14.52
#